data_AF-A0A8H4WMM6-F1
#
_entry.id   AF-A0A8H4WMM6-F1
#
_cell.length_a   1.000
_cell.length_b   1.000
_cell.length_c   1.000
_cell.angle_alpha   90.00
_cell.angle_beta   90.00
_cell.angle_gamma   90.00
#
_symmetry.space_group_name_H-M   'P 1'
#
loop_
_entity.id
_entity.type
_entity.pdbx_description
1 polymer ?
#
loop_
_entity_poly.entity_id
_entity_poly.type
_entity_poly.pdbx_seq_one_letter_code
_entity_poly.pdbx_strand_id
1 'polypeptide(L)'
;MDSQFDSPANSSPEVEYEDGTKIPGRPATNLIYIPTGPFSNLSEEGDFYTIPVYPSLGKMHGRVLEGLSPKLLELLEKMLGPGLCNNTGRKEWAAKSQKEKRQSESMVQDQELVHLHQMLFTVFYAKETRRMTLTIRPWRLMASHEDEISQPLAHDIHRKVVIFMPIDPFQWQNDDAAKMYGWFENAKSQHRDVEIYPSRDESYQSAYKLPDIKALDDIASDPQTPFEFQFRPKTCIGKGRCTLADDEGDQVFKGTFSSSGCHVRKGKRTDELCKDLLKCTLPGEPVKLTKTSAARDGDVAEPLPGRSWFHQEFVESLWQWGELRVFMVGNKIEYILFSSKGDHKVPPQVNVSRFRAEHHFGWIEDQQKRLAKIDELHRFCHFERESLLSKYPTLFDTMHVGVRFDVGISHIAEDCRFFINETTRWTQAAFYSKEWASHPYDELSMPLGRRFARLYGGIIPEVEAKAEGWADNAREKIEVLQEGMVKLKFNKSKCGKS
;
A
#
# COMPACT_ATOMS: atom_id res chain seq x y z
N MET A 1 20.56 16.82 2.51
CA MET A 1 21.28 15.85 3.37
C MET A 1 20.92 14.46 2.88
N ASP A 2 21.63 13.97 1.86
CA ASP A 2 21.46 12.62 1.33
C ASP A 2 22.12 11.61 2.26
N SER A 3 21.33 10.86 3.03
CA SER A 3 21.84 9.72 3.78
C SER A 3 21.70 8.46 2.92
N GLN A 4 22.75 8.08 2.20
CA GLN A 4 22.90 6.70 1.73
C GLN A 4 23.14 5.81 2.95
N PHE A 5 22.26 4.84 3.18
CA PHE A 5 22.33 3.91 4.31
C PHE A 5 23.17 2.69 3.96
N ASP A 6 24.48 2.89 3.78
CA ASP A 6 25.43 1.80 3.59
C ASP A 6 26.15 1.47 4.91
N SER A 7 25.98 0.23 5.38
CA SER A 7 26.85 -0.35 6.40
C SER A 7 28.06 -1.02 5.73
N PRO A 8 29.28 -0.85 6.25
CA PRO A 8 30.45 -1.56 5.74
C PRO A 8 30.47 -2.97 6.32
N ALA A 9 30.31 -4.00 5.47
CA ALA A 9 30.59 -5.38 5.84
C ALA A 9 31.51 -6.01 4.77
N ASN A 10 32.70 -6.39 5.22
CA ASN A 10 33.89 -6.75 4.42
C ASN A 10 33.86 -8.21 3.92
N SER A 11 32.71 -8.70 3.48
CA SER A 11 32.56 -10.02 2.86
C SER A 11 31.35 -9.99 1.95
N SER A 12 31.54 -10.29 0.67
CA SER A 12 30.50 -10.28 -0.35
C SER A 12 29.34 -11.19 0.06
N PRO A 13 28.17 -10.63 0.40
CA PRO A 13 27.09 -11.42 0.96
C PRO A 13 26.47 -12.36 -0.08
N GLU A 14 26.25 -13.61 0.31
CA GLU A 14 25.47 -14.58 -0.46
C GLU A 14 23.97 -14.19 -0.44
N VAL A 15 23.28 -14.32 -1.59
CA VAL A 15 21.83 -14.13 -1.73
C VAL A 15 21.17 -15.40 -2.25
N GLU A 16 20.13 -15.87 -1.57
CA GLU A 16 19.45 -17.14 -1.83
C GLU A 16 18.25 -16.97 -2.80
N TYR A 17 18.17 -17.82 -3.82
CA TYR A 17 17.10 -17.92 -4.82
C TYR A 17 16.09 -19.03 -4.47
N GLU A 18 14.98 -19.13 -5.21
CA GLU A 18 13.88 -20.09 -4.92
C GLU A 18 14.27 -21.56 -5.08
N ASP A 19 15.33 -21.84 -5.85
CA ASP A 19 15.95 -23.17 -5.97
C ASP A 19 17.03 -23.43 -4.91
N GLY A 20 17.21 -22.49 -3.96
CA GLY A 20 18.26 -22.54 -2.93
C GLY A 20 19.64 -22.13 -3.43
N THR A 21 19.79 -21.70 -4.70
CA THR A 21 21.09 -21.23 -5.19
C THR A 21 21.50 -19.94 -4.51
N LYS A 22 22.79 -19.83 -4.19
CA LYS A 22 23.39 -18.66 -3.56
C LYS A 22 24.39 -18.02 -4.51
N ILE A 23 24.13 -16.80 -4.94
CA ILE A 23 25.03 -16.07 -5.83
C ILE A 23 25.59 -14.87 -5.06
N PRO A 24 26.92 -14.71 -4.97
CA PRO A 24 27.50 -13.50 -4.42
C PRO A 24 27.31 -12.34 -5.41
N GLY A 25 26.84 -11.20 -4.92
CA GLY A 25 26.56 -10.02 -5.75
C GLY A 25 26.14 -8.80 -4.95
N ARG A 26 25.96 -7.67 -5.63
CA ARG A 26 25.44 -6.41 -5.05
C ARG A 26 24.02 -6.12 -5.56
N PRO A 27 23.21 -5.34 -4.83
CA PRO A 27 21.88 -4.94 -5.32
C PRO A 27 21.97 -4.22 -6.68
N ALA A 28 21.13 -4.62 -7.63
CA ALA A 28 21.04 -4.01 -8.96
C ALA A 28 20.02 -2.87 -9.04
N THR A 29 19.15 -2.78 -8.03
CA THR A 29 18.05 -1.81 -8.00
C THR A 29 18.19 -0.86 -6.82
N ASN A 30 17.97 0.44 -7.03
CA ASN A 30 17.71 1.39 -5.95
C ASN A 30 16.21 1.65 -5.80
N LEU A 31 15.67 1.35 -4.63
CA LEU A 31 14.30 1.69 -4.25
C LEU A 31 14.28 3.09 -3.63
N ILE A 32 13.65 4.05 -4.31
CA ILE A 32 13.32 5.35 -3.72
C ILE A 32 11.92 5.25 -3.14
N TYR A 33 11.83 5.09 -1.82
CA TYR A 33 10.57 5.10 -1.10
C TYR A 33 10.18 6.53 -0.72
N ILE A 34 9.05 6.97 -1.27
CA ILE A 34 8.44 8.25 -0.94
C ILE A 34 7.16 7.93 -0.17
N PRO A 35 7.21 7.92 1.18
CA PRO A 35 6.00 7.70 1.93
C PRO A 35 5.08 8.89 1.73
N THR A 36 3.83 8.56 1.38
CA THR A 36 2.81 9.55 1.08
C THR A 36 1.67 9.31 2.04
N GLY A 37 1.27 10.31 2.80
CA GLY A 37 0.02 10.22 3.52
C GLY A 37 -0.37 11.49 4.23
N PRO A 38 -1.66 11.64 4.53
CA PRO A 38 -2.16 12.49 5.58
C PRO A 38 -2.10 11.76 6.94
N PHE A 39 -1.15 10.82 7.14
CA PHE A 39 -1.08 10.04 8.38
C PHE A 39 -0.99 11.03 9.54
N SER A 40 -2.10 11.16 10.26
CA SER A 40 -2.09 11.76 11.58
C SER A 40 -1.15 10.96 12.46
N ASN A 41 -0.85 11.50 13.64
CA ASN A 41 0.10 10.88 14.55
C ASN A 41 -0.26 9.39 14.73
N LEU A 42 0.67 8.45 14.51
CA LEU A 42 0.38 7.00 14.55
C LEU A 42 -0.22 6.55 15.89
N SER A 43 -0.02 7.32 16.96
CA SER A 43 -0.67 7.08 18.25
C SER A 43 -2.15 7.46 18.30
N GLU A 44 -2.68 8.14 17.28
CA GLU A 44 -4.04 8.67 17.16
C GLU A 44 -4.87 7.96 16.06
N GLU A 45 -4.23 7.32 15.07
CA GLU A 45 -4.93 6.65 13.93
C GLU A 45 -5.53 5.27 14.21
N GLY A 46 -5.42 4.80 15.45
CA GLY A 46 -5.75 3.42 15.78
C GLY A 46 -4.74 2.41 15.23
N ASP A 47 -4.92 1.15 15.60
CA ASP A 47 -3.89 0.12 15.48
C ASP A 47 -3.70 -0.45 14.06
N PHE A 48 -4.50 0.01 13.08
CA PHE A 48 -4.69 -0.66 11.79
C PHE A 48 -3.49 -0.64 10.83
N TYR A 49 -2.68 0.41 10.89
CA TYR A 49 -1.48 0.59 10.04
C TYR A 49 -0.17 0.48 10.82
N THR A 50 -0.26 0.16 12.12
CA THR A 50 0.83 0.38 13.06
C THR A 50 1.48 -0.94 13.45
N ILE A 51 2.82 -0.98 13.36
CA ILE A 51 3.65 -2.08 13.83
C ILE A 51 4.42 -1.59 15.07
N PRO A 52 4.14 -2.15 16.26
CA PRO A 52 4.92 -1.85 17.45
C PRO A 52 6.25 -2.60 17.41
N VAL A 53 7.34 -1.83 17.49
CA VAL A 53 8.72 -2.31 17.43
C VAL A 53 9.43 -2.00 18.75
N TYR A 54 10.19 -2.99 19.22
CA TYR A 54 11.01 -2.90 20.43
C TYR A 54 12.48 -3.16 20.04
N PRO A 55 13.30 -2.11 19.83
CA PRO A 55 14.67 -2.25 19.32
C PRO A 55 15.56 -3.20 20.14
N SER A 56 15.42 -3.23 21.48
CA SER A 56 16.15 -4.17 22.33
C SER A 56 15.88 -5.63 22.01
N LEU A 57 14.72 -5.97 21.44
CA LEU A 57 14.36 -7.34 21.08
C LEU A 57 14.84 -7.74 19.68
N GLY A 58 15.49 -6.84 18.93
CA GLY A 58 15.80 -7.06 17.52
C GLY A 58 16.57 -8.35 17.23
N LYS A 59 17.57 -8.68 18.05
CA LYS A 59 18.36 -9.92 17.92
C LYS A 59 17.55 -11.22 18.09
N MET A 60 16.40 -11.15 18.75
CA MET A 60 15.55 -12.33 19.00
C MET A 60 14.53 -12.55 17.87
N HIS A 61 14.20 -11.51 17.11
CA HIS A 61 13.06 -11.52 16.19
C HIS A 61 13.43 -11.28 14.73
N GLY A 62 14.68 -10.98 14.40
CA GLY A 62 15.21 -11.10 13.04
C GLY A 62 16.00 -9.89 12.54
N ARG A 63 16.67 -10.09 11.39
CA ARG A 63 17.67 -9.16 10.83
C ARG A 63 17.14 -7.76 10.55
N VAL A 64 15.88 -7.63 10.11
CA VAL A 64 15.27 -6.30 9.89
C VAL A 64 15.27 -5.52 11.20
N LEU A 65 14.80 -6.13 12.29
CA LEU A 65 14.73 -5.49 13.60
C LEU A 65 16.11 -5.24 14.20
N GLU A 66 17.09 -6.14 13.97
CA GLU A 66 18.49 -5.89 14.32
C GLU A 66 19.06 -4.62 13.67
N GLY A 67 18.61 -4.31 12.43
CA GLY A 67 19.00 -3.10 11.71
C GLY A 67 18.34 -1.81 12.22
N LEU A 68 17.25 -1.90 13.01
CA LEU A 68 16.48 -0.75 13.49
C LEU A 68 17.01 -0.22 14.84
N SER A 69 18.22 0.32 14.81
CA SER A 69 18.80 0.95 16.01
C SER A 69 17.96 2.14 16.51
N PRO A 70 17.97 2.45 17.81
CA PRO A 70 17.23 3.60 18.35
C PRO A 70 17.60 4.93 17.66
N LYS A 71 18.88 5.13 17.33
CA LYS A 71 19.36 6.32 16.60
C LYS A 71 18.75 6.44 15.20
N LEU A 72 18.58 5.30 14.51
CA LEU A 72 17.93 5.28 13.20
C LEU A 72 16.45 5.64 13.32
N LEU A 73 15.75 5.10 14.32
CA LEU A 73 14.32 5.37 14.54
C LEU A 73 14.06 6.83 14.94
N GLU A 74 14.95 7.45 15.74
CA GLU A 74 14.92 8.89 16.01
C GLU A 74 15.07 9.72 14.73
N LEU A 75 16.02 9.33 13.87
CA LEU A 75 16.25 10.01 12.60
C LEU A 75 15.04 9.87 11.67
N LEU A 76 14.46 8.68 11.58
CA LEU A 76 13.27 8.41 10.77
C LEU A 76 12.08 9.24 11.25
N GLU A 77 11.81 9.30 12.55
CA GLU A 77 10.76 10.18 13.07
C GLU A 77 11.01 11.64 12.73
N LYS A 78 12.25 12.14 12.88
CA LYS A 78 12.58 13.53 12.52
C LYS A 78 12.39 13.82 11.04
N MET A 79 12.73 12.86 10.18
CA MET A 79 12.64 13.01 8.72
C MET A 79 11.22 12.88 8.18
N LEU A 80 10.46 11.91 8.69
CA LEU A 80 9.18 11.48 8.14
C LEU A 80 7.98 12.00 8.94
N GLY A 81 8.21 12.36 10.20
CA GLY A 81 7.18 12.76 11.14
C GLY A 81 6.51 11.58 11.85
N PRO A 82 5.69 11.90 12.88
CA PRO A 82 5.06 10.92 13.76
C PRO A 82 3.96 10.07 13.09
N GLY A 83 3.50 10.44 11.89
CA GLY A 83 2.57 9.64 11.09
C GLY A 83 3.20 8.42 10.41
N LEU A 84 4.54 8.29 10.43
CA LEU A 84 5.25 7.17 9.80
C LEU A 84 6.21 6.44 10.74
N CYS A 85 6.77 7.17 11.70
CA CYS A 85 7.61 6.63 12.77
C CYS A 85 7.40 7.48 14.02
N ASN A 86 6.97 6.87 15.11
CA ASN A 86 6.72 7.57 16.37
C ASN A 86 7.42 6.84 17.53
N ASN A 87 8.41 7.49 18.15
CA ASN A 87 9.10 6.96 19.33
C ASN A 87 8.24 7.14 20.60
N THR A 88 7.06 6.49 20.61
CA THR A 88 6.01 6.65 21.61
C THR A 88 6.48 6.35 23.02
N GLY A 89 7.18 5.23 23.24
CA GLY A 89 7.64 4.80 24.56
C GLY A 89 8.52 5.83 25.25
N ARG A 90 9.42 6.49 24.49
CA ARG A 90 10.28 7.55 25.03
C ARG A 90 9.52 8.82 25.36
N LYS A 91 8.55 9.20 24.53
CA LYS A 91 7.71 10.38 24.77
C LYS A 91 6.82 10.20 25.99
N GLU A 92 6.17 9.05 26.10
CA GLU A 92 5.36 8.69 27.26
C GLU A 92 6.22 8.63 28.52
N TRP A 93 7.41 8.01 28.45
CA TRP A 93 8.35 8.00 29.56
C TRP A 93 8.79 9.41 29.95
N ALA A 94 9.09 10.29 29.00
CA ALA A 94 9.47 11.67 29.28
C ALA A 94 8.35 12.41 30.04
N ALA A 95 7.08 12.18 29.67
CA ALA A 95 5.90 12.78 30.28
C ALA A 95 5.57 12.27 31.70
N LYS A 96 6.03 11.07 32.09
CA LYS A 96 5.81 10.52 33.45
C LYS A 96 6.48 11.37 34.54
N SER A 97 5.79 11.52 35.68
CA SER A 97 6.34 12.13 36.90
C SER A 97 7.46 11.29 37.51
N GLN A 98 8.29 11.88 38.39
CA GLN A 98 9.37 11.12 39.06
C GLN A 98 8.84 9.96 39.91
N LYS A 99 7.64 10.08 40.48
CA LYS A 99 7.00 9.02 41.27
C LYS A 99 6.61 7.84 40.39
N GLU A 100 6.01 8.11 39.23
CA GLU A 100 5.61 7.08 38.25
C GLU A 100 6.83 6.40 37.62
N LYS A 101 7.90 7.17 37.36
CA LYS A 101 9.17 6.63 36.85
C LYS A 101 9.76 5.61 37.83
N ARG A 102 9.85 5.94 39.12
CA ARG A 102 10.34 5.03 40.18
C ARG A 102 9.47 3.78 40.35
N GLN A 103 8.17 3.86 40.06
CA GLN A 103 7.26 2.71 40.13
C GLN A 103 7.31 1.82 38.88
N SER A 104 7.79 2.35 37.75
CA SER A 104 7.79 1.69 36.43
C SER A 104 9.16 1.16 36.01
N GLU A 105 10.17 1.20 36.89
CA GLU A 105 11.56 0.77 36.60
C GLU A 105 11.67 -0.71 36.16
N SER A 106 10.64 -1.54 36.41
CA SER A 106 10.58 -2.94 35.96
C SER A 106 10.12 -3.13 34.50
N MET A 107 9.65 -2.08 33.81
CA MET A 107 9.06 -2.17 32.46
C MET A 107 9.91 -1.45 31.40
N VAL A 108 11.22 -1.72 31.38
CA VAL A 108 12.19 -1.10 30.44
C VAL A 108 11.76 -1.20 28.97
N GLN A 109 11.03 -2.27 28.59
CA GLN A 109 10.54 -2.49 27.22
C GLN A 109 9.55 -1.41 26.76
N ASP A 110 8.71 -0.87 27.65
CA ASP A 110 7.73 0.16 27.27
C ASP A 110 8.40 1.51 26.96
N GLN A 111 9.62 1.75 27.47
CA GLN A 111 10.38 2.97 27.17
C GLN A 111 10.93 2.98 25.74
N GLU A 112 11.05 1.82 25.12
CA GLU A 112 11.65 1.65 23.80
C GLU A 112 10.61 1.39 22.71
N LEU A 113 9.32 1.39 23.04
CA LEU A 113 8.26 1.20 22.07
C LEU A 113 8.31 2.27 20.97
N VAL A 114 8.47 1.82 19.73
CA VAL A 114 8.37 2.64 18.53
C VAL A 114 7.23 2.11 17.66
N HIS A 115 6.32 2.98 17.28
CA HIS A 115 5.27 2.66 16.31
C HIS A 115 5.78 3.01 14.91
N LEU A 116 5.85 1.99 14.05
CA LEU A 116 6.22 2.14 12.65
C LEU A 116 5.00 1.92 11.76
N HIS A 117 4.88 2.74 10.72
CA HIS A 117 3.91 2.46 9.67
C HIS A 117 4.28 1.17 8.94
N GLN A 118 3.31 0.28 8.75
CA GLN A 118 3.47 -1.03 8.13
C GLN A 118 4.18 -1.02 6.77
N MET A 119 3.97 0.02 5.94
CA MET A 119 4.66 0.14 4.64
C MET A 119 6.15 0.42 4.81
N LEU A 120 6.51 1.26 5.78
CA LEU A 120 7.93 1.52 6.10
C LEU A 120 8.61 0.22 6.56
N PHE A 121 7.91 -0.58 7.37
CA PHE A 121 8.43 -1.87 7.80
C PHE A 121 8.54 -2.89 6.66
N THR A 122 7.57 -2.88 5.74
CA THR A 122 7.56 -3.72 4.54
C THR A 122 8.73 -3.40 3.60
N VAL A 123 9.08 -2.13 3.39
CA VAL A 123 10.24 -1.77 2.55
C VAL A 123 11.58 -2.11 3.20
N PHE A 124 11.65 -2.19 4.54
CA PHE A 124 12.85 -2.74 5.20
C PHE A 124 13.02 -4.23 4.92
N TYR A 125 11.93 -5.00 4.86
CA TYR A 125 11.99 -6.39 4.39
C TYR A 125 12.41 -6.52 2.93
N ALA A 126 11.99 -5.58 2.06
CA ALA A 126 12.47 -5.53 0.68
C ALA A 126 14.00 -5.29 0.63
N LYS A 127 14.51 -4.32 1.39
CA LYS A 127 15.96 -4.05 1.52
C LYS A 127 16.73 -5.28 2.02
N GLU A 128 16.20 -5.98 3.02
CA GLU A 128 16.86 -7.14 3.64
C GLU A 128 17.07 -8.31 2.65
N THR A 129 16.31 -8.37 1.56
CA THR A 129 16.55 -9.36 0.50
C THR A 129 17.86 -9.14 -0.26
N ARG A 130 18.49 -7.96 -0.12
CA ARG A 130 19.69 -7.52 -0.86
C ARG A 130 19.52 -7.47 -2.38
N ARG A 131 18.27 -7.52 -2.87
CA ARG A 131 17.93 -7.25 -4.28
C ARG A 131 17.77 -5.75 -4.55
N MET A 132 17.65 -4.95 -3.51
CA MET A 132 17.44 -3.51 -3.60
C MET A 132 18.24 -2.77 -2.53
N THR A 133 18.81 -1.61 -2.88
CA THR A 133 19.11 -0.57 -1.89
C THR A 133 17.84 0.21 -1.56
N LEU A 134 17.82 0.91 -0.43
CA LEU A 134 16.68 1.70 0.01
C LEU A 134 17.10 3.14 0.28
N THR A 135 16.47 4.06 -0.44
CA THR A 135 16.57 5.49 -0.27
C THR A 135 15.19 6.01 0.16
N ILE A 136 15.10 6.69 1.30
CA ILE A 136 13.83 7.25 1.78
C ILE A 136 13.84 8.76 1.53
N ARG A 137 12.75 9.29 0.96
CA ARG A 137 12.59 10.73 0.68
C ARG A 137 11.21 11.21 1.14
N PRO A 138 11.13 12.22 2.03
CA PRO A 138 9.83 12.68 2.52
C PRO A 138 9.05 13.44 1.44
N TRP A 139 7.74 13.20 1.39
CA TRP A 139 6.80 13.83 0.45
C TRP A 139 6.97 15.36 0.33
N ARG A 140 7.12 16.06 1.47
CA ARG A 140 7.18 17.53 1.50
C ARG A 140 8.38 18.12 0.75
N LEU A 141 9.52 17.43 0.77
CA LEU A 141 10.71 17.88 0.03
C LEU A 141 10.48 17.70 -1.47
N MET A 142 9.94 16.55 -1.86
CA MET A 142 9.68 16.23 -3.26
C MET A 142 8.61 17.13 -3.89
N ALA A 143 7.54 17.46 -3.15
CA ALA A 143 6.44 18.29 -3.63
C ALA A 143 6.82 19.76 -3.92
N SER A 144 7.99 20.22 -3.48
CA SER A 144 8.39 21.64 -3.54
C SER A 144 9.54 21.93 -4.50
N HIS A 145 10.27 20.92 -5.00
CA HIS A 145 11.49 21.13 -5.77
C HIS A 145 11.66 20.10 -6.90
N GLU A 146 11.37 20.48 -8.14
CA GLU A 146 11.59 19.63 -9.33
C GLU A 146 13.07 19.28 -9.53
N ASP A 147 13.99 20.22 -9.25
CA ASP A 147 15.43 20.01 -9.40
C ASP A 147 15.98 18.94 -8.44
N GLU A 148 15.40 18.81 -7.23
CA GLU A 148 15.81 17.80 -6.24
C GLU A 148 15.42 16.37 -6.64
N ILE A 149 14.51 16.21 -7.61
CA ILE A 149 14.10 14.91 -8.16
C ILE A 149 15.15 14.37 -9.15
N SER A 150 15.75 15.27 -9.93
CA SER A 150 16.73 14.92 -10.97
C SER A 150 18.08 14.47 -10.38
N GLN A 151 18.48 15.02 -9.23
CA GLN A 151 19.80 14.73 -8.64
C GLN A 151 19.98 13.26 -8.21
N PRO A 152 19.06 12.61 -7.48
CA PRO A 152 19.19 11.19 -7.13
C PRO A 152 19.18 10.27 -8.36
N LEU A 153 18.39 10.63 -9.40
CA LEU A 153 18.31 9.86 -10.65
C LEU A 153 19.60 9.98 -11.48
N ALA A 154 20.31 11.11 -11.38
CA ALA A 154 21.59 11.33 -12.05
C ALA A 154 22.77 10.58 -11.39
N HIS A 155 22.68 10.21 -10.11
CA HIS A 155 23.76 9.50 -9.40
C HIS A 155 23.68 7.97 -9.54
N ASP A 156 22.53 7.43 -9.99
CA ASP A 156 22.28 5.99 -10.13
C ASP A 156 22.20 5.54 -11.60
N ILE A 157 22.94 6.18 -12.52
CA ILE A 157 22.91 5.87 -13.97
C ILE A 157 23.28 4.43 -14.36
N HIS A 158 23.77 3.63 -13.41
CA HIS A 158 24.18 2.23 -13.62
C HIS A 158 23.24 1.23 -12.95
N ARG A 159 22.14 1.68 -12.33
CA ARG A 159 21.20 0.81 -11.60
C ARG A 159 19.78 1.09 -12.04
N LYS A 160 18.95 0.05 -11.98
CA LYS A 160 17.51 0.23 -12.06
C LYS A 160 17.04 1.07 -10.88
N VAL A 161 16.18 2.06 -11.11
CA VAL A 161 15.56 2.85 -10.04
C VAL A 161 14.07 2.56 -10.00
N VAL A 162 13.56 2.23 -8.82
CA VAL A 162 12.13 2.03 -8.58
C VAL A 162 11.67 3.11 -7.62
N ILE A 163 10.77 3.98 -8.07
CA ILE A 163 10.18 5.06 -7.28
C ILE A 163 8.87 4.54 -6.70
N PHE A 164 8.87 4.19 -5.42
CA PHE A 164 7.72 3.64 -4.72
C PHE A 164 6.94 4.73 -3.97
N MET A 165 5.72 5.00 -4.42
CA MET A 165 4.80 6.01 -3.89
C MET A 165 3.43 5.40 -3.55
N PRO A 166 3.22 4.87 -2.33
CA PRO A 166 1.93 4.33 -1.92
C PRO A 166 0.91 5.45 -1.60
N ILE A 167 0.39 6.10 -2.64
CA ILE A 167 -0.50 7.27 -2.53
C ILE A 167 -1.81 6.93 -1.83
N ASP A 168 -2.15 7.74 -0.83
CA ASP A 168 -3.44 7.66 -0.15
C ASP A 168 -4.55 8.27 -1.03
N PRO A 169 -5.77 7.69 -1.07
CA PRO A 169 -6.87 8.21 -1.89
C PRO A 169 -7.25 9.67 -1.66
N PHE A 170 -7.02 10.23 -0.46
CA PHE A 170 -7.28 11.64 -0.19
C PHE A 170 -6.27 12.57 -0.88
N GLN A 171 -5.04 12.11 -1.12
CA GLN A 171 -4.01 12.93 -1.77
C GLN A 171 -4.29 13.16 -3.26
N TRP A 172 -5.08 12.30 -3.89
CA TRP A 172 -5.59 12.49 -5.25
C TRP A 172 -6.65 13.60 -5.37
N GLN A 173 -7.19 14.09 -4.25
CA GLN A 173 -8.12 15.23 -4.25
C GLN A 173 -7.39 16.58 -4.42
N ASN A 174 -6.06 16.58 -4.27
CA ASN A 174 -5.20 17.74 -4.52
C ASN A 174 -4.34 17.50 -5.77
N ASP A 175 -3.93 18.56 -6.46
CA ASP A 175 -3.10 18.46 -7.67
C ASP A 175 -1.68 17.92 -7.41
N ASP A 176 -1.26 17.80 -6.15
CA ASP A 176 0.12 17.44 -5.77
C ASP A 176 0.51 16.03 -6.25
N ALA A 177 -0.37 15.04 -6.08
CA ALA A 177 -0.13 13.68 -6.57
C ALA A 177 0.03 13.66 -8.09
N ALA A 178 -0.86 14.35 -8.81
CA ALA A 178 -0.79 14.43 -10.27
C ALA A 178 0.50 15.12 -10.76
N LYS A 179 0.91 16.21 -10.09
CA LYS A 179 2.17 16.91 -10.39
C LYS A 179 3.38 16.03 -10.16
N MET A 180 3.47 15.33 -9.03
CA MET A 180 4.61 14.47 -8.74
C MET A 180 4.73 13.31 -9.73
N TYR A 181 3.63 12.63 -10.06
CA TYR A 181 3.66 11.63 -11.12
C TYR A 181 4.12 12.24 -12.45
N GLY A 182 3.67 13.45 -12.79
CA GLY A 182 4.14 14.17 -13.98
C GLY A 182 5.66 14.39 -13.99
N TRP A 183 6.24 14.80 -12.86
CA TRP A 183 7.69 14.97 -12.74
C TRP A 183 8.46 13.65 -12.91
N PHE A 184 8.00 12.57 -12.27
CA PHE A 184 8.68 11.28 -12.39
C PHE A 184 8.51 10.66 -13.77
N GLU A 185 7.36 10.83 -14.43
CA GLU A 185 7.18 10.38 -15.81
C GLU A 185 8.09 11.16 -16.76
N ASN A 186 8.26 12.47 -16.54
CA ASN A 186 9.25 13.26 -17.27
C ASN A 186 10.67 12.73 -17.04
N ALA A 187 11.05 12.46 -15.79
CA ALA A 187 12.36 11.89 -15.48
C ALA A 187 12.56 10.49 -16.09
N LYS A 188 11.54 9.63 -16.05
CA LYS A 188 11.52 8.32 -16.72
C LYS A 188 11.68 8.44 -18.24
N SER A 189 11.16 9.49 -18.86
CA SER A 189 11.38 9.73 -20.30
C SER A 189 12.85 10.05 -20.63
N GLN A 190 13.61 10.55 -19.66
CA GLN A 190 15.01 10.94 -19.81
C GLN A 190 15.99 9.81 -19.39
N HIS A 191 15.53 8.85 -18.59
CA HIS A 191 16.34 7.76 -18.04
C HIS A 191 15.69 6.40 -18.29
N ARG A 192 16.39 5.49 -18.99
CA ARG A 192 15.81 4.21 -19.45
C ARG A 192 15.42 3.23 -18.33
N ASP A 193 16.09 3.30 -17.18
CA ASP A 193 15.96 2.30 -16.12
C ASP A 193 15.18 2.80 -14.89
N VAL A 194 14.28 3.77 -15.09
CA VAL A 194 13.41 4.30 -14.04
C VAL A 194 12.00 3.71 -14.15
N GLU A 195 11.50 3.18 -13.04
CA GLU A 195 10.15 2.65 -12.91
C GLU A 195 9.41 3.35 -11.77
N ILE A 196 8.12 3.63 -11.98
CA ILE A 196 7.26 4.28 -10.98
C ILE A 196 6.25 3.24 -10.52
N TYR A 197 6.14 3.06 -9.21
CA TYR A 197 5.32 2.03 -8.60
C TYR A 197 4.48 2.60 -7.43
N PRO A 198 3.16 2.34 -7.37
CA PRO A 198 2.32 1.92 -8.49
C PRO A 198 2.40 2.89 -9.67
N SER A 199 1.88 2.48 -10.83
CA SER A 199 1.74 3.42 -11.95
C SER A 199 0.76 4.55 -11.58
N ARG A 200 0.90 5.71 -12.25
CA ARG A 200 -0.02 6.84 -12.06
C ARG A 200 -1.48 6.42 -12.24
N ASP A 201 -1.75 5.67 -13.29
CA ASP A 201 -3.11 5.27 -13.66
C ASP A 201 -3.67 4.26 -12.67
N GLU A 202 -2.94 3.21 -12.30
CA GLU A 202 -3.41 2.27 -11.26
C GLU A 202 -3.66 2.98 -9.93
N SER A 203 -2.73 3.84 -9.49
CA SER A 203 -2.86 4.59 -8.24
C SER A 203 -4.10 5.50 -8.24
N TYR A 204 -4.37 6.19 -9.34
CA TYR A 204 -5.56 7.04 -9.47
C TYR A 204 -6.85 6.21 -9.48
N GLN A 205 -6.89 5.13 -10.28
CA GLN A 205 -8.08 4.30 -10.41
C GLN A 205 -8.38 3.53 -9.12
N SER A 206 -7.36 3.09 -8.39
CA SER A 206 -7.52 2.49 -7.05
C SER A 206 -8.12 3.49 -6.05
N ALA A 207 -7.71 4.76 -6.12
CA ALA A 207 -8.29 5.81 -5.29
C ALA A 207 -9.74 6.15 -5.70
N TYR A 208 -10.08 6.00 -6.98
CA TYR A 208 -11.40 6.25 -7.54
C TYR A 208 -12.21 4.95 -7.66
N LYS A 209 -12.77 4.39 -6.58
CA LYS A 209 -13.42 3.05 -6.45
C LYS A 209 -14.22 2.42 -7.62
N LEU A 210 -14.72 3.18 -8.60
CA LEU A 210 -15.63 2.69 -9.65
C LEU A 210 -15.03 1.70 -10.67
N PRO A 211 -13.79 1.86 -11.19
CA PRO A 211 -13.17 0.91 -12.10
C PRO A 211 -13.06 -0.49 -11.50
N ASP A 212 -12.71 -0.59 -10.21
CA ASP A 212 -12.66 -1.86 -9.51
C ASP A 212 -14.03 -2.52 -9.45
N ILE A 213 -15.05 -1.75 -9.05
CA ILE A 213 -16.43 -2.25 -8.98
C ILE A 213 -16.89 -2.72 -10.36
N LYS A 214 -16.59 -1.93 -11.41
CA LYS A 214 -16.90 -2.30 -12.78
C LYS A 214 -16.18 -3.59 -13.19
N ALA A 215 -14.90 -3.74 -12.87
CA ALA A 215 -14.15 -4.95 -13.19
C ALA A 215 -14.75 -6.19 -12.51
N LEU A 216 -15.15 -6.08 -11.25
CA LEU A 216 -15.83 -7.15 -10.51
C LEU A 216 -17.23 -7.45 -11.10
N ASP A 217 -17.99 -6.44 -11.49
CA ASP A 217 -19.30 -6.61 -12.12
C ASP A 217 -19.18 -7.26 -13.52
N ASP A 218 -18.18 -6.86 -14.30
CA ASP A 218 -17.87 -7.45 -15.61
C ASP A 218 -17.41 -8.92 -15.48
N ILE A 219 -16.65 -9.27 -14.43
CA ILE A 219 -16.27 -10.66 -14.15
C ILE A 219 -17.50 -11.49 -13.77
N ALA A 220 -18.32 -11.02 -12.82
CA ALA A 220 -19.48 -11.76 -12.36
C ALA A 220 -20.58 -11.94 -13.42
N SER A 221 -20.68 -11.00 -14.36
CA SER A 221 -21.63 -11.06 -15.48
C SER A 221 -21.11 -11.85 -16.69
N ASP A 222 -19.85 -12.27 -16.70
CA ASP A 222 -19.29 -13.09 -17.76
C ASP A 222 -19.97 -14.48 -17.79
N PRO A 223 -20.54 -14.91 -18.92
CA PRO A 223 -21.14 -16.24 -19.06
C PRO A 223 -20.18 -17.42 -18.75
N GLN A 224 -18.86 -17.19 -18.79
CA GLN A 224 -17.84 -18.18 -18.46
C GLN A 224 -17.53 -18.26 -16.96
N THR A 225 -17.98 -17.29 -16.16
CA THR A 225 -17.76 -17.29 -14.71
C THR A 225 -18.59 -18.42 -14.07
N PRO A 226 -18.01 -19.29 -13.23
CA PRO A 226 -18.74 -20.34 -12.52
C PRO A 226 -19.91 -19.76 -11.71
N PHE A 227 -21.05 -20.43 -11.71
CA PHE A 227 -22.29 -19.94 -11.09
C PHE A 227 -22.11 -19.55 -9.61
N GLU A 228 -21.29 -20.31 -8.87
CA GLU A 228 -20.97 -20.03 -7.47
C GLU A 228 -20.21 -18.71 -7.27
N PHE A 229 -19.55 -18.18 -8.31
CA PHE A 229 -18.74 -16.96 -8.29
C PHE A 229 -19.43 -15.76 -8.98
N GLN A 230 -20.66 -15.93 -9.47
CA GLN A 230 -21.41 -14.88 -10.19
C GLN A 230 -22.16 -13.89 -9.28
N PHE A 231 -22.16 -14.09 -7.95
CA PHE A 231 -22.91 -13.18 -7.08
C PHE A 231 -22.18 -11.84 -6.93
N ARG A 232 -22.88 -10.74 -7.21
CA ARG A 232 -22.42 -9.37 -6.97
C ARG A 232 -23.55 -8.49 -6.49
N PRO A 233 -23.30 -7.63 -5.48
CA PRO A 233 -24.22 -6.58 -5.12
C PRO A 233 -24.52 -5.68 -6.31
N LYS A 234 -25.79 -5.52 -6.67
CA LYS A 234 -26.20 -4.56 -7.70
C LYS A 234 -25.64 -3.18 -7.40
N THR A 235 -25.04 -2.56 -8.40
CA THR A 235 -24.43 -1.23 -8.26
C THR A 235 -25.07 -0.23 -9.22
N CYS A 236 -25.32 0.97 -8.72
CA CYS A 236 -25.57 2.15 -9.53
C CYS A 236 -24.42 3.14 -9.32
N ILE A 237 -23.74 3.52 -10.41
CA ILE A 237 -22.58 4.40 -10.40
C ILE A 237 -22.91 5.87 -10.01
N GLY A 238 -24.17 6.15 -9.66
CA GLY A 238 -24.62 7.45 -9.17
C GLY A 238 -24.74 8.53 -10.24
N LYS A 239 -24.72 8.18 -11.53
CA LYS A 239 -24.95 9.07 -12.68
C LYS A 239 -25.86 8.40 -13.70
N GLY A 240 -26.57 9.19 -14.51
CA GLY A 240 -27.48 8.67 -15.55
C GLY A 240 -28.76 8.05 -14.97
N ARG A 241 -29.32 7.03 -15.63
CA ARG A 241 -30.50 6.32 -15.09
C ARG A 241 -30.08 5.43 -13.91
N CYS A 242 -30.82 5.50 -12.81
CA CYS A 242 -30.55 4.67 -11.63
C CYS A 242 -30.85 3.19 -11.92
N THR A 243 -29.85 2.32 -11.73
CA THR A 243 -30.01 0.85 -11.87
C THR A 243 -30.65 0.20 -10.64
N LEU A 244 -30.73 0.93 -9.53
CA LEU A 244 -31.40 0.53 -8.27
C LEU A 244 -32.71 1.31 -8.07
N ALA A 245 -33.38 1.67 -9.17
CA ALA A 245 -34.58 2.50 -9.11
C ALA A 245 -35.76 1.77 -8.45
N ASP A 246 -35.85 0.46 -8.66
CA ASP A 246 -36.93 -0.39 -8.17
C ASP A 246 -36.63 -0.99 -6.79
N ASP A 247 -35.44 -0.73 -6.23
CA ASP A 247 -35.03 -1.26 -4.93
C ASP A 247 -35.48 -0.30 -3.80
N GLU A 248 -36.62 -0.61 -3.16
CA GLU A 248 -37.23 0.21 -2.07
C GLU A 248 -36.58 0.01 -0.69
N GLY A 249 -35.68 -0.96 -0.57
CA GLY A 249 -34.98 -1.30 0.66
C GLY A 249 -33.85 -0.33 1.04
N ASP A 250 -33.15 -0.68 2.12
CA ASP A 250 -31.91 0.02 2.47
C ASP A 250 -30.86 -0.17 1.37
N GLN A 251 -30.04 0.85 1.17
CA GLN A 251 -28.94 0.89 0.21
C GLN A 251 -27.69 1.43 0.91
N VAL A 252 -26.52 1.20 0.31
CA VAL A 252 -25.24 1.71 0.81
C VAL A 252 -24.68 2.75 -0.14
N PHE A 253 -24.55 3.99 0.32
CA PHE A 253 -24.00 5.13 -0.42
C PHE A 253 -22.53 5.29 -0.07
N LYS A 254 -21.67 5.36 -1.08
CA LYS A 254 -20.21 5.38 -0.92
C LYS A 254 -19.59 6.53 -1.72
N GLY A 255 -18.72 7.29 -1.06
CA GLY A 255 -17.90 8.31 -1.72
C GLY A 255 -16.79 7.68 -2.57
N THR A 256 -16.60 8.15 -3.80
CA THR A 256 -15.64 7.56 -4.76
C THR A 256 -14.18 7.68 -4.36
N PHE A 257 -13.75 8.84 -3.85
CA PHE A 257 -12.42 9.06 -3.26
C PHE A 257 -12.52 9.07 -1.73
N SER A 258 -12.52 7.88 -1.13
CA SER A 258 -12.60 7.73 0.33
C SER A 258 -11.99 6.42 0.83
N SER A 259 -11.43 6.44 2.04
CA SER A 259 -10.97 5.25 2.76
C SER A 259 -11.66 5.11 4.14
N SER A 260 -11.43 3.97 4.81
CA SER A 260 -11.78 3.73 6.22
C SER A 260 -13.23 3.96 6.62
N GLY A 261 -14.18 3.79 5.69
CA GLY A 261 -15.61 3.93 5.98
C GLY A 261 -16.12 5.36 6.25
N CYS A 262 -15.24 6.38 6.23
CA CYS A 262 -15.59 7.77 6.58
C CYS A 262 -16.70 8.37 5.70
N HIS A 263 -16.89 7.84 4.49
CA HIS A 263 -17.86 8.33 3.53
C HIS A 263 -18.79 7.20 3.06
N VAL A 264 -19.27 6.41 4.03
CA VAL A 264 -20.26 5.34 3.82
C VAL A 264 -21.52 5.68 4.60
N ARG A 265 -22.68 5.64 3.94
CA ARG A 265 -23.99 5.82 4.57
C ARG A 265 -24.91 4.65 4.23
N LYS A 266 -25.65 4.18 5.23
CA LYS A 266 -26.76 3.24 5.05
C LYS A 266 -28.06 4.06 5.12
N GLY A 267 -28.97 3.81 4.20
CA GLY A 267 -30.31 4.41 4.24
C GLY A 267 -31.06 4.16 2.96
N LYS A 268 -32.24 4.74 2.85
CA LYS A 268 -33.03 4.72 1.62
C LYS A 268 -32.64 5.88 0.73
N ARG A 269 -32.87 5.73 -0.57
CA ARG A 269 -32.66 6.81 -1.54
C ARG A 269 -33.52 8.05 -1.27
N THR A 270 -34.70 7.84 -0.70
CA THR A 270 -35.65 8.90 -0.32
C THR A 270 -35.21 9.69 0.92
N ASP A 271 -34.21 9.21 1.67
CA ASP A 271 -33.77 9.86 2.88
C ASP A 271 -33.11 11.20 2.56
N GLU A 272 -33.38 12.23 3.38
CA GLU A 272 -32.88 13.58 3.13
C GLU A 272 -31.35 13.66 3.07
N LEU A 273 -30.67 12.81 3.83
CA LEU A 273 -29.22 12.71 3.90
C LEU A 273 -28.59 11.97 2.70
N CYS A 274 -29.40 11.32 1.87
CA CYS A 274 -28.97 10.49 0.74
C CYS A 274 -29.42 11.05 -0.62
N LYS A 275 -30.58 11.73 -0.67
CA LYS A 275 -31.21 12.23 -1.90
C LYS A 275 -30.31 13.15 -2.74
N ASP A 276 -29.45 13.93 -2.07
CA ASP A 276 -28.59 14.93 -2.72
C ASP A 276 -27.17 14.41 -3.02
N LEU A 277 -26.83 13.19 -2.60
CA LEU A 277 -25.50 12.60 -2.85
C LEU A 277 -25.33 12.15 -4.31
N LEU A 278 -26.40 11.61 -4.90
CA LEU A 278 -26.36 10.97 -6.22
C LEU A 278 -26.82 11.93 -7.33
N LYS A 279 -26.22 11.77 -8.51
CA LYS A 279 -26.59 12.51 -9.74
C LYS A 279 -27.42 11.67 -10.72
N CYS A 280 -27.69 10.41 -10.40
CA CYS A 280 -28.57 9.56 -11.20
C CYS A 280 -30.05 9.92 -11.00
N THR A 281 -30.89 9.64 -11.98
CA THR A 281 -32.33 9.94 -11.99
C THR A 281 -33.18 8.67 -11.88
N LEU A 282 -34.34 8.79 -11.22
CA LEU A 282 -35.35 7.75 -11.20
C LEU A 282 -36.17 7.73 -12.51
N PRO A 283 -36.85 6.62 -12.84
CA PRO A 283 -37.82 6.56 -13.93
C PRO A 283 -38.85 7.69 -13.80
N GLY A 284 -39.06 8.46 -14.88
CA GLY A 284 -40.01 9.57 -14.91
C GLY A 284 -39.50 10.91 -14.37
N GLU A 285 -38.31 10.97 -13.76
CA GLU A 285 -37.71 12.24 -13.36
C GLU A 285 -37.01 12.95 -14.54
N PRO A 286 -37.15 14.28 -14.69
CA PRO A 286 -36.39 15.02 -15.68
C PRO A 286 -34.90 14.98 -15.36
N VAL A 287 -34.06 14.88 -16.39
CA VAL A 287 -32.60 14.93 -16.25
C VAL A 287 -32.20 16.25 -15.59
N LYS A 288 -31.73 16.20 -14.35
CA LYS A 288 -31.24 17.38 -13.63
C LYS A 288 -29.95 17.88 -14.29
N LEU A 289 -30.05 18.91 -15.14
CA LEU A 289 -28.90 19.71 -15.57
C LEU A 289 -28.34 20.42 -14.32
N THR A 290 -27.09 20.13 -14.00
CA THR A 290 -26.43 20.56 -12.77
C THR A 290 -26.47 22.08 -12.59
N LYS A 291 -27.22 22.57 -11.61
CA LYS A 291 -26.88 23.81 -10.90
C LYS A 291 -26.13 23.40 -9.63
N THR A 292 -24.90 23.88 -9.49
CA THR A 292 -24.11 23.76 -8.26
C THR A 292 -24.90 24.37 -7.11
N SER A 293 -25.54 23.54 -6.28
CA SER A 293 -26.21 23.98 -5.07
C SER A 293 -25.14 24.26 -4.01
N ALA A 294 -25.07 25.52 -3.58
CA ALA A 294 -24.32 25.93 -2.41
C ALA A 294 -24.79 25.16 -1.17
N ALA A 295 -23.82 24.66 -0.39
CA ALA A 295 -24.04 23.89 0.82
C ALA A 295 -24.82 24.70 1.86
N ARG A 296 -25.71 24.04 2.61
CA ARG A 296 -26.28 24.57 3.86
C ARG A 296 -25.45 24.02 5.02
N ASP A 297 -25.06 24.91 5.92
CA ASP A 297 -24.35 24.64 7.17
C ASP A 297 -25.07 23.62 8.05
N GLY A 298 -24.29 22.72 8.65
CA GLY A 298 -24.70 21.82 9.72
C GLY A 298 -24.06 20.44 9.59
N ASP A 299 -22.91 20.24 10.25
CA ASP A 299 -22.23 18.96 10.58
C ASP A 299 -21.93 17.95 9.45
N VAL A 300 -22.14 18.31 8.19
CA VAL A 300 -21.72 17.50 7.06
C VAL A 300 -20.33 17.98 6.65
N ALA A 301 -19.31 17.13 6.79
CA ALA A 301 -18.02 17.34 6.12
C ALA A 301 -18.31 17.76 4.68
N GLU A 302 -17.96 19.01 4.34
CA GLU A 302 -18.32 19.61 3.06
C GLU A 302 -18.01 18.62 1.92
N PRO A 303 -18.87 18.50 0.91
CA PRO A 303 -18.52 17.74 -0.29
C PRO A 303 -17.32 18.43 -0.92
N LEU A 304 -16.12 17.92 -0.62
CA LEU A 304 -14.87 18.42 -1.18
C LEU A 304 -15.01 18.49 -2.70
N PRO A 305 -14.57 19.59 -3.35
CA PRO A 305 -14.66 19.76 -4.79
C PRO A 305 -14.13 18.51 -5.52
N GLY A 306 -14.93 17.94 -6.43
CA GLY A 306 -14.54 16.76 -7.22
C GLY A 306 -15.00 15.39 -6.69
N ARG A 307 -15.57 15.30 -5.47
CA ARG A 307 -16.08 14.03 -4.94
C ARG A 307 -17.40 13.63 -5.59
N SER A 308 -17.46 12.43 -6.19
CA SER A 308 -18.72 11.80 -6.64
C SER A 308 -19.14 10.65 -5.73
N TRP A 309 -20.43 10.30 -5.76
CA TRP A 309 -21.00 9.22 -4.97
C TRP A 309 -21.63 8.17 -5.88
N PHE A 310 -21.63 6.93 -5.42
CA PHE A 310 -22.37 5.81 -5.99
C PHE A 310 -23.13 5.08 -4.89
N HIS A 311 -24.02 4.17 -5.25
CA HIS A 311 -24.74 3.35 -4.29
C HIS A 311 -24.91 1.91 -4.75
N GLN A 312 -24.99 1.01 -3.79
CA GLN A 312 -25.12 -0.43 -4.00
C GLN A 312 -26.30 -0.97 -3.19
N GLU A 313 -26.83 -2.11 -3.62
CA GLU A 313 -27.80 -2.85 -2.81
C GLU A 313 -27.21 -3.20 -1.45
N PHE A 314 -28.04 -3.16 -0.41
CA PHE A 314 -27.62 -3.52 0.93
C PHE A 314 -27.59 -5.04 1.08
N VAL A 315 -26.41 -5.58 1.43
CA VAL A 315 -26.24 -7.00 1.73
C VAL A 315 -26.29 -7.19 3.25
N GLU A 316 -27.39 -7.77 3.72
CA GLU A 316 -27.69 -7.93 5.15
C GLU A 316 -26.59 -8.68 5.92
N SER A 317 -26.02 -9.73 5.32
CA SER A 317 -24.94 -10.53 5.92
C SER A 317 -23.65 -9.75 6.14
N LEU A 318 -23.31 -8.74 5.31
CA LEU A 318 -22.16 -7.86 5.61
C LEU A 318 -22.35 -7.09 6.92
N TRP A 319 -23.61 -6.79 7.27
CA TRP A 319 -23.95 -6.09 8.50
C TRP A 319 -24.07 -7.03 9.70
N GLN A 320 -24.73 -8.17 9.53
CA GLN A 320 -25.01 -9.12 10.61
C GLN A 320 -23.83 -10.04 10.94
N TRP A 321 -23.07 -10.44 9.92
CA TRP A 321 -21.94 -11.34 10.07
C TRP A 321 -20.63 -10.55 10.01
N GLY A 322 -20.37 -9.86 8.90
CA GLY A 322 -19.12 -9.13 8.67
C GLY A 322 -18.50 -9.49 7.32
N GLU A 323 -17.17 -9.42 7.24
CA GLU A 323 -16.41 -9.71 6.03
C GLU A 323 -15.10 -10.43 6.36
N LEU A 324 -14.65 -11.26 5.42
CA LEU A 324 -13.34 -11.88 5.42
C LEU A 324 -12.35 -10.94 4.73
N ARG A 325 -11.16 -10.77 5.30
CA ARG A 325 -10.07 -10.01 4.69
C ARG A 325 -8.99 -11.00 4.25
N VAL A 326 -9.03 -11.38 2.98
CA VAL A 326 -8.14 -12.39 2.41
C VAL A 326 -6.92 -11.69 1.82
N PHE A 327 -5.77 -11.84 2.47
CA PHE A 327 -4.49 -11.33 1.99
C PHE A 327 -3.81 -12.34 1.10
N MET A 328 -3.50 -11.93 -0.12
CA MET A 328 -2.73 -12.70 -1.08
C MET A 328 -1.39 -12.04 -1.35
N VAL A 329 -0.32 -12.83 -1.41
CA VAL A 329 1.03 -12.41 -1.82
C VAL A 329 1.43 -13.21 -3.05
N GLY A 330 1.58 -12.53 -4.18
CA GLY A 330 1.59 -13.20 -5.49
C GLY A 330 0.31 -14.02 -5.65
N ASN A 331 0.45 -15.30 -6.00
CA ASN A 331 -0.68 -16.22 -6.15
C ASN A 331 -1.05 -16.97 -4.86
N LYS A 332 -0.36 -16.76 -3.74
CA LYS A 332 -0.59 -17.49 -2.48
C LYS A 332 -1.53 -16.70 -1.57
N ILE A 333 -2.55 -17.37 -1.00
CA ILE A 333 -3.30 -16.83 0.14
C ILE A 333 -2.38 -16.93 1.37
N GLU A 334 -1.94 -15.78 1.88
CA GLU A 334 -1.02 -15.72 3.01
C GLU A 334 -1.78 -15.77 4.33
N TYR A 335 -2.86 -14.97 4.45
CA TYR A 335 -3.68 -14.91 5.64
C TYR A 335 -5.14 -14.62 5.30
N ILE A 336 -6.05 -15.13 6.14
CA ILE A 336 -7.47 -14.78 6.13
C ILE A 336 -7.79 -14.22 7.51
N LEU A 337 -8.23 -12.96 7.55
CA LEU A 337 -8.76 -12.35 8.76
C LEU A 337 -10.29 -12.27 8.65
N PHE A 338 -10.94 -12.10 9.79
CA PHE A 338 -12.35 -11.80 9.87
C PHE A 338 -12.51 -10.43 10.53
N SER A 339 -13.35 -9.59 9.94
CA SER A 339 -13.73 -8.32 10.54
C SER A 339 -15.24 -8.16 10.65
N SER A 340 -15.68 -7.72 11.83
CA SER A 340 -17.07 -7.39 12.11
C SER A 340 -17.17 -5.99 12.69
N LYS A 341 -18.36 -5.39 12.59
CA LYS A 341 -18.66 -4.16 13.33
C LYS A 341 -18.86 -4.53 14.79
N GLY A 342 -18.09 -3.92 15.68
CA GLY A 342 -18.32 -4.05 17.12
C GLY A 342 -19.67 -3.47 17.54
N ASP A 343 -20.08 -3.77 18.77
CA ASP A 343 -21.29 -3.22 19.39
C ASP A 343 -21.35 -1.70 19.23
N HIS A 344 -22.58 -1.16 19.15
CA HIS A 344 -23.05 0.21 18.86
C HIS A 344 -22.37 1.42 19.56
N LYS A 345 -21.09 1.35 19.92
CA LYS A 345 -20.28 2.48 20.33
C LYS A 345 -20.12 3.45 19.15
N VAL A 346 -20.13 4.74 19.47
CA VAL A 346 -19.86 5.81 18.51
C VAL A 346 -18.46 6.35 18.82
N PRO A 347 -17.49 6.24 17.90
CA PRO A 347 -17.56 5.62 16.58
C PRO A 347 -17.50 4.07 16.64
N PRO A 348 -18.14 3.35 15.70
CA PRO A 348 -18.12 1.88 15.69
C PRO A 348 -16.69 1.38 15.48
N GLN A 349 -16.18 0.60 16.43
CA GLN A 349 -14.88 -0.05 16.30
C GLN A 349 -15.00 -1.27 15.39
N VAL A 350 -14.08 -1.43 14.45
CA VAL A 350 -13.96 -2.64 13.64
C VAL A 350 -13.17 -3.65 14.47
N ASN A 351 -13.80 -4.78 14.80
CA ASN A 351 -13.12 -5.89 15.45
C ASN A 351 -12.48 -6.75 14.38
N VAL A 352 -11.18 -7.03 14.51
CA VAL A 352 -10.44 -7.89 13.56
C VAL A 352 -9.81 -9.06 14.30
N SER A 353 -9.85 -10.24 13.70
CA SER A 353 -9.24 -11.45 14.26
C SER A 353 -8.81 -12.42 13.16
N ARG A 354 -8.02 -13.44 13.51
CA ARG A 354 -7.70 -14.54 12.56
C ARG A 354 -8.98 -15.32 12.23
N PHE A 355 -9.16 -15.65 10.95
CA PHE A 355 -10.26 -16.51 10.54
C PHE A 355 -10.15 -17.90 11.16
N ARG A 356 -11.25 -18.39 11.76
CA ARG A 356 -11.45 -19.75 12.24
C ARG A 356 -12.78 -20.25 11.70
N ALA A 357 -12.76 -21.28 10.87
CA ALA A 357 -13.96 -21.73 10.18
C ALA A 357 -15.04 -22.21 11.15
N GLU A 358 -14.66 -22.87 12.25
CA GLU A 358 -15.58 -23.37 13.26
C GLU A 358 -16.37 -22.25 13.94
N HIS A 359 -15.77 -21.07 14.04
CA HIS A 359 -16.42 -19.91 14.63
C HIS A 359 -17.16 -19.10 13.55
N HIS A 360 -16.45 -18.71 12.49
CA HIS A 360 -16.96 -17.77 11.50
C HIS A 360 -17.86 -18.41 10.45
N PHE A 361 -17.87 -19.74 10.30
CA PHE A 361 -18.87 -20.50 9.55
C PHE A 361 -19.64 -21.46 10.46
N GLY A 362 -19.82 -21.08 11.74
CA GLY A 362 -20.47 -21.92 12.75
C GLY A 362 -21.93 -22.28 12.43
N TRP A 363 -22.60 -21.57 11.53
CA TRP A 363 -23.94 -21.92 11.04
C TRP A 363 -23.95 -23.12 10.08
N ILE A 364 -22.79 -23.53 9.56
CA ILE A 364 -22.67 -24.77 8.77
C ILE A 364 -22.34 -25.89 9.76
N GLU A 365 -23.35 -26.64 10.17
CA GLU A 365 -23.22 -27.69 11.20
C GLU A 365 -22.29 -28.83 10.76
N ASP A 366 -22.41 -29.24 9.48
CA ASP A 366 -21.62 -30.32 8.91
C ASP A 366 -20.16 -29.89 8.66
N GLN A 367 -19.22 -30.64 9.27
CA GLN A 367 -17.79 -30.34 9.16
C GLN A 367 -17.27 -30.45 7.72
N GLN A 368 -17.74 -31.42 6.93
CA GLN A 368 -17.27 -31.62 5.56
C GLN A 368 -17.75 -30.49 4.65
N LYS A 369 -19.00 -30.06 4.79
CA LYS A 369 -19.53 -28.87 4.10
C LYS A 369 -18.77 -27.62 4.49
N ARG A 370 -18.43 -27.46 5.77
CA ARG A 370 -17.64 -26.32 6.24
C ARG A 370 -16.24 -26.31 5.62
N LEU A 371 -15.56 -27.45 5.56
CA LEU A 371 -14.27 -27.57 4.87
C LEU A 371 -14.41 -27.27 3.37
N ALA A 372 -15.43 -27.81 2.71
CA ALA A 372 -15.71 -27.51 1.31
C ALA A 372 -15.96 -26.01 1.07
N LYS A 373 -16.55 -25.31 2.04
CA LYS A 373 -16.77 -23.86 1.97
C LYS A 373 -15.48 -23.05 2.07
N ILE A 374 -14.48 -23.54 2.81
CA ILE A 374 -13.14 -22.95 2.85
C ILE A 374 -12.43 -23.18 1.52
N ASP A 375 -12.53 -24.38 0.95
CA ASP A 375 -11.96 -24.69 -0.36
C ASP A 375 -12.61 -23.85 -1.47
N GLU A 376 -13.93 -23.61 -1.38
CA GLU A 376 -14.64 -22.67 -2.25
C GLU A 376 -14.11 -21.25 -2.11
N LEU A 377 -13.90 -20.74 -0.89
CA LEU A 377 -13.30 -19.41 -0.66
C LEU A 377 -11.93 -19.29 -1.33
N HIS A 378 -11.08 -20.31 -1.18
CA HIS A 378 -9.75 -20.32 -1.80
C HIS A 378 -9.87 -20.27 -3.33
N ARG A 379 -10.67 -21.15 -3.93
CA ARG A 379 -10.92 -21.15 -5.38
C ARG A 379 -11.49 -19.82 -5.86
N PHE A 380 -12.43 -19.24 -5.13
CA PHE A 380 -13.03 -17.96 -5.43
C PHE A 380 -11.96 -16.85 -5.49
N CYS A 381 -11.13 -16.71 -4.45
CA CYS A 381 -10.08 -15.70 -4.42
C CYS A 381 -9.03 -15.88 -5.52
N HIS A 382 -8.62 -17.12 -5.82
CA HIS A 382 -7.72 -17.38 -6.95
C HIS A 382 -8.38 -17.04 -8.30
N PHE A 383 -9.64 -17.43 -8.50
CA PHE A 383 -10.39 -17.14 -9.72
C PHE A 383 -10.51 -15.63 -9.95
N GLU A 384 -10.91 -14.87 -8.94
CA GLU A 384 -11.04 -13.42 -9.01
C GLU A 384 -9.70 -12.75 -9.32
N ARG A 385 -8.63 -13.16 -8.62
CA ARG A 385 -7.28 -12.64 -8.85
C ARG A 385 -6.82 -12.86 -10.29
N GLU A 386 -6.93 -14.08 -10.81
CA GLU A 386 -6.52 -14.41 -12.19
C GLU A 386 -7.40 -13.69 -13.22
N SER A 387 -8.70 -13.56 -12.95
CA SER A 387 -9.64 -12.83 -13.81
C SER A 387 -9.32 -11.34 -13.87
N LEU A 388 -9.03 -10.71 -12.74
CA LEU A 388 -8.68 -9.28 -12.66
C LEU A 388 -7.36 -9.00 -13.38
N LEU A 389 -6.33 -9.83 -13.17
CA LEU A 389 -5.02 -9.66 -13.82
C LEU A 389 -5.05 -9.95 -15.33
N SER A 390 -5.86 -10.92 -15.77
CA SER A 390 -5.95 -11.26 -17.19
C SER A 390 -6.78 -10.24 -17.98
N LYS A 391 -7.92 -9.78 -17.43
CA LYS A 391 -8.82 -8.84 -18.11
C LYS A 391 -8.41 -7.37 -17.97
N TYR A 392 -7.79 -7.01 -16.83
CA TYR A 392 -7.44 -5.63 -16.51
C TYR A 392 -5.98 -5.51 -15.99
N PRO A 393 -4.98 -5.96 -16.75
CA PRO A 393 -3.59 -6.08 -16.28
C PRO A 393 -2.99 -4.75 -15.79
N THR A 394 -3.33 -3.63 -16.42
CA THR A 394 -2.82 -2.30 -16.04
C THR A 394 -3.57 -1.68 -14.86
N LEU A 395 -4.79 -2.16 -14.55
CA LEU A 395 -5.58 -1.68 -13.43
C LEU A 395 -5.21 -2.38 -12.12
N PHE A 396 -4.59 -3.56 -12.18
CA PHE A 396 -4.26 -4.38 -11.02
C PHE A 396 -2.80 -4.86 -11.03
N ASP A 397 -1.88 -4.15 -11.68
CA ASP A 397 -0.47 -4.58 -11.80
C ASP A 397 0.17 -4.84 -10.42
N THR A 398 -0.15 -4.02 -9.42
CA THR A 398 0.35 -4.21 -8.05
C THR A 398 -0.10 -5.53 -7.39
N MET A 399 -1.17 -6.18 -7.88
CA MET A 399 -1.65 -7.49 -7.42
C MET A 399 -0.65 -8.62 -7.73
N HIS A 400 0.33 -8.41 -8.61
CA HIS A 400 1.47 -9.31 -8.77
C HIS A 400 2.34 -9.40 -7.50
N VAL A 401 2.37 -8.34 -6.69
CA VAL A 401 3.00 -8.33 -5.37
C VAL A 401 2.02 -8.82 -4.33
N GLY A 402 0.86 -8.18 -4.21
CA GLY A 402 -0.17 -8.62 -3.27
C GLY A 402 -1.44 -7.78 -3.29
N VAL A 403 -2.48 -8.33 -2.67
CA VAL A 403 -3.82 -7.73 -2.59
C VAL A 403 -4.52 -8.21 -1.33
N ARG A 404 -5.43 -7.40 -0.82
CA ARG A 404 -6.43 -7.80 0.17
C ARG A 404 -7.81 -7.76 -0.50
N PHE A 405 -8.49 -8.90 -0.52
CA PHE A 405 -9.90 -8.95 -0.88
C PHE A 405 -10.74 -8.86 0.39
N ASP A 406 -11.64 -7.89 0.44
CA ASP A 406 -12.68 -7.79 1.47
C ASP A 406 -13.90 -8.56 0.95
N VAL A 407 -14.05 -9.81 1.39
CA VAL A 407 -15.00 -10.80 0.89
C VAL A 407 -16.21 -10.92 1.81
N GLY A 408 -17.40 -10.72 1.25
CA GLY A 408 -18.68 -10.98 1.90
C GLY A 408 -19.30 -12.30 1.49
N ILE A 409 -20.40 -12.68 2.16
CA ILE A 409 -21.30 -13.76 1.76
C ILE A 409 -22.66 -13.19 1.40
N SER A 410 -23.39 -13.73 0.43
CA SER A 410 -24.69 -13.22 -0.03
C SER A 410 -25.78 -13.22 1.06
N HIS A 411 -25.78 -14.24 1.91
CA HIS A 411 -26.71 -14.44 3.02
C HIS A 411 -26.10 -15.45 4.01
N ILE A 412 -26.66 -15.59 5.22
CA ILE A 412 -26.17 -16.52 6.24
C ILE A 412 -26.90 -17.86 6.09
N ALA A 413 -26.35 -18.75 5.27
CA ALA A 413 -26.81 -20.13 5.10
C ALA A 413 -25.68 -21.00 4.49
N GLU A 414 -25.92 -22.31 4.34
CA GLU A 414 -24.96 -23.23 3.70
C GLU A 414 -24.73 -22.92 2.21
N ASP A 415 -25.76 -22.46 1.50
CA ASP A 415 -25.76 -22.17 0.06
C ASP A 415 -25.39 -20.71 -0.27
N CYS A 416 -24.83 -19.97 0.69
CA CYS A 416 -24.38 -18.61 0.45
C CYS A 416 -23.32 -18.56 -0.65
N ARG A 417 -23.18 -17.43 -1.33
CA ARG A 417 -22.11 -17.23 -2.33
C ARG A 417 -21.17 -16.14 -1.88
N PHE A 418 -19.89 -16.29 -2.17
CA PHE A 418 -18.89 -15.26 -1.91
C PHE A 418 -18.99 -14.14 -2.92
N PHE A 419 -18.60 -12.93 -2.50
CA PHE A 419 -18.37 -11.81 -3.40
C PHE A 419 -17.30 -10.88 -2.83
N ILE A 420 -16.54 -10.22 -3.69
CA ILE A 420 -15.62 -9.17 -3.28
C ILE A 420 -16.40 -7.87 -3.11
N ASN A 421 -16.41 -7.30 -1.91
CA ASN A 421 -16.94 -5.97 -1.61
C ASN A 421 -15.92 -4.88 -1.97
N GLU A 422 -14.64 -5.12 -1.71
CA GLU A 422 -13.55 -4.20 -2.02
C GLU A 422 -12.25 -4.95 -2.39
N THR A 423 -11.54 -4.44 -3.39
CA THR A 423 -10.20 -4.91 -3.79
C THR A 423 -9.18 -3.88 -3.34
N THR A 424 -8.44 -4.16 -2.27
CA THR A 424 -7.45 -3.21 -1.73
C THR A 424 -6.04 -3.65 -2.12
N ARG A 425 -5.34 -2.83 -2.90
CA ARG A 425 -3.93 -3.08 -3.25
C ARG A 425 -3.08 -3.13 -1.98
N TRP A 426 -2.04 -3.95 -1.96
CA TRP A 426 -1.19 -4.09 -0.77
C TRP A 426 -0.55 -2.77 -0.30
N THR A 427 -0.35 -1.82 -1.22
CA THR A 427 0.19 -0.49 -0.95
C THR A 427 -0.76 0.40 -0.14
N GLN A 428 -2.06 0.08 -0.13
CA GLN A 428 -3.13 0.84 0.54
C GLN A 428 -3.85 0.03 1.63
N ALA A 429 -3.60 -1.27 1.72
CA ALA A 429 -4.32 -2.16 2.63
C ALA A 429 -3.82 -2.03 4.07
N ALA A 430 -4.68 -1.67 5.03
CA ALA A 430 -4.40 -1.89 6.45
C ALA A 430 -4.16 -3.38 6.74
N PHE A 431 -3.09 -3.70 7.47
CA PHE A 431 -2.68 -5.06 7.79
C PHE A 431 -3.27 -5.55 9.11
N TYR A 432 -3.68 -4.65 10.01
CA TYR A 432 -4.23 -5.00 11.32
C TYR A 432 -3.28 -5.87 12.15
N SER A 433 -1.96 -5.67 12.00
CA SER A 433 -1.00 -6.64 12.54
C SER A 433 -1.09 -6.80 14.05
N LYS A 434 -1.42 -5.75 14.80
CA LYS A 434 -1.53 -5.80 16.26
C LYS A 434 -2.73 -6.65 16.74
N GLU A 435 -3.75 -6.76 15.90
CA GLU A 435 -5.02 -7.42 16.21
C GLU A 435 -4.95 -8.94 16.04
N TRP A 436 -4.02 -9.46 15.23
CA TRP A 436 -3.98 -10.89 14.89
C TRP A 436 -2.59 -11.53 14.84
N ALA A 437 -1.53 -10.75 14.65
CA ALA A 437 -0.16 -11.27 14.58
C ALA A 437 0.49 -11.28 15.97
N SER A 438 1.46 -12.16 16.14
CA SER A 438 2.32 -12.12 17.33
C SER A 438 3.53 -11.22 17.07
N HIS A 439 4.16 -10.68 18.12
CA HIS A 439 5.42 -9.95 17.98
C HIS A 439 6.44 -10.76 17.16
N PRO A 440 7.07 -10.18 16.11
CA PRO A 440 7.20 -8.75 15.85
C PRO A 440 6.15 -8.11 14.92
N TYR A 441 4.99 -8.75 14.77
CA TYR A 441 3.85 -8.22 14.02
C TYR A 441 4.14 -8.03 12.52
N ASP A 442 5.12 -8.75 11.99
CA ASP A 442 5.67 -8.65 10.64
C ASP A 442 5.12 -9.69 9.66
N GLU A 443 4.19 -10.52 10.12
CA GLU A 443 3.67 -11.69 9.40
C GLU A 443 3.17 -11.35 7.97
N LEU A 444 2.63 -10.15 7.73
CA LEU A 444 2.30 -9.65 6.39
C LEU A 444 3.40 -8.81 5.73
N SER A 445 4.11 -7.98 6.49
CA SER A 445 5.17 -7.11 5.97
C SER A 445 6.32 -7.89 5.35
N MET A 446 6.71 -9.02 5.96
CA MET A 446 7.81 -9.85 5.47
C MET A 446 7.52 -10.45 4.08
N PRO A 447 6.45 -11.24 3.86
CA PRO A 447 6.18 -11.85 2.57
C PRO A 447 5.94 -10.81 1.46
N LEU A 448 5.24 -9.70 1.75
CA LEU A 448 5.03 -8.62 0.79
C LEU A 448 6.35 -7.93 0.39
N GLY A 449 7.18 -7.56 1.36
CA GLY A 449 8.47 -6.90 1.10
C GLY A 449 9.40 -7.80 0.29
N ARG A 450 9.45 -9.11 0.62
CA ARG A 450 10.22 -10.10 -0.14
C ARG A 450 9.69 -10.26 -1.56
N ARG A 451 8.38 -10.34 -1.74
CA ARG A 451 7.76 -10.49 -3.07
C ARG A 451 8.01 -9.26 -3.94
N PHE A 452 7.85 -8.06 -3.37
CA PHE A 452 8.15 -6.81 -4.06
C PHE A 452 9.61 -6.77 -4.54
N ALA A 453 10.56 -7.08 -3.65
CA ALA A 453 11.98 -7.10 -4.02
C ALA A 453 12.33 -8.20 -5.04
N ARG A 454 11.57 -9.30 -5.10
CA ARG A 454 11.76 -10.33 -6.15
C ARG A 454 11.32 -9.84 -7.53
N LEU A 455 10.23 -9.07 -7.61
CA LEU A 455 9.69 -8.59 -8.87
C LEU A 455 10.42 -7.34 -9.40
N TYR A 456 10.78 -6.43 -8.49
CA TYR A 456 11.32 -5.13 -8.86
C TYR A 456 12.82 -4.97 -8.55
N GLY A 457 13.37 -5.82 -7.69
CA GLY A 457 14.79 -5.86 -7.35
C GLY A 457 15.60 -6.78 -8.25
N GLY A 458 16.93 -6.61 -8.23
CA GLY A 458 17.87 -7.42 -9.00
C GLY A 458 19.21 -7.58 -8.29
N ILE A 459 20.06 -8.42 -8.85
CA ILE A 459 21.41 -8.66 -8.32
C ILE A 459 22.39 -8.49 -9.48
N ILE A 460 23.46 -7.73 -9.25
CA ILE A 460 24.63 -7.69 -10.13
C ILE A 460 25.60 -8.75 -9.59
N PRO A 461 25.81 -9.88 -10.31
CA PRO A 461 26.76 -10.91 -9.90
C PRO A 461 28.16 -10.32 -9.75
N GLU A 462 28.96 -10.81 -8.79
CA GLU A 462 30.30 -10.29 -8.53
C GLU A 462 31.24 -10.31 -9.75
N VAL A 463 31.06 -11.27 -10.66
CA VAL A 463 31.87 -11.40 -11.87
C VAL A 463 31.63 -10.21 -12.82
N GLU A 464 30.39 -9.74 -12.91
CA GLU A 464 30.01 -8.55 -13.69
C GLU A 464 30.37 -7.26 -12.94
N ALA A 465 30.21 -7.22 -11.61
CA ALA A 465 30.61 -6.07 -10.81
C ALA A 465 32.13 -5.79 -10.88
N LYS A 466 32.95 -6.84 -10.99
CA LYS A 466 34.40 -6.71 -11.23
C LYS A 466 34.71 -6.23 -12.65
N ALA A 467 33.92 -6.64 -13.64
CA ALA A 467 34.07 -6.18 -15.03
C ALA A 467 33.64 -4.70 -15.20
N GLU A 468 32.56 -4.26 -14.54
CA GLU A 468 32.12 -2.86 -14.48
C GLU A 468 33.17 -1.98 -13.80
N GLY A 469 33.70 -2.42 -12.64
CA GLY A 469 34.77 -1.68 -11.94
C GLY A 469 36.08 -1.59 -12.72
N TRP A 470 36.34 -2.53 -13.64
CA TRP A 470 37.45 -2.45 -14.59
C TRP A 470 37.16 -1.49 -15.75
N ALA A 471 35.92 -1.46 -16.25
CA ALA A 471 35.49 -0.56 -17.31
C ALA A 471 35.48 0.92 -16.86
N ASP A 472 35.03 1.19 -15.63
CA ASP A 472 35.03 2.54 -15.06
C ASP A 472 36.45 3.04 -14.78
N ASN A 473 37.32 2.20 -14.21
CA ASN A 473 38.75 2.50 -14.07
C ASN A 473 39.44 2.72 -15.42
N ALA A 474 39.04 1.99 -16.47
CA ALA A 474 39.58 2.17 -17.81
C ALA A 474 39.11 3.49 -18.43
N ARG A 475 37.85 3.89 -18.22
CA ARG A 475 37.31 5.18 -18.69
C ARG A 475 37.97 6.36 -17.98
N GLU A 476 38.10 6.31 -16.66
CA GLU A 476 38.76 7.36 -15.89
C GLU A 476 40.24 7.52 -16.31
N LYS A 477 40.94 6.40 -16.55
CA LYS A 477 42.30 6.43 -17.11
C LYS A 477 42.36 6.98 -18.54
N ILE A 478 41.37 6.68 -19.38
CA ILE A 478 41.29 7.21 -20.75
C ILE A 478 41.03 8.72 -20.72
N GLU A 479 40.14 9.22 -19.85
CA GLU A 479 39.88 10.66 -19.69
C GLU A 479 41.11 11.40 -19.16
N VAL A 480 41.80 10.87 -18.15
CA VAL A 480 43.06 11.44 -17.64
C VAL A 480 44.14 11.46 -18.73
N LEU A 481 44.23 10.42 -19.56
CA LEU A 481 45.17 10.38 -20.70
C LEU A 481 44.79 11.38 -21.79
N GLN A 482 43.51 11.56 -22.07
CA GLN A 482 43.01 12.54 -23.05
C GLN A 482 43.25 13.98 -22.57
N GLU A 483 43.00 14.30 -21.30
CA GLU A 483 43.32 15.60 -20.70
C GLU A 483 44.83 15.87 -20.67
N GLY A 484 45.64 14.85 -20.38
CA GLY A 484 47.10 14.92 -20.44
C GLY A 484 47.61 15.19 -21.86
N MET A 485 47.02 14.56 -22.88
CA MET A 485 47.36 14.80 -24.29
C MET A 485 46.94 16.19 -24.78
N VAL A 486 45.82 16.73 -24.29
CA VAL A 486 45.39 18.11 -24.60
C VAL A 486 46.37 19.13 -23.98
N LYS A 487 46.81 18.93 -22.73
CA LYS A 487 47.81 19.79 -22.09
C LYS A 487 49.19 19.73 -22.76
N LEU A 488 49.61 18.56 -23.25
CA LEU A 488 50.86 18.39 -24.01
C LEU A 488 50.82 19.08 -25.39
N LYS A 489 49.67 19.10 -26.06
CA LYS A 489 49.49 19.87 -27.31
C LYS A 489 49.52 21.38 -27.08
N PHE A 490 48.95 21.88 -25.98
CA PHE A 490 48.98 23.30 -25.61
C PHE A 490 50.38 23.80 -25.19
N ASN A 491 51.23 22.95 -24.60
CA ASN A 491 52.61 23.34 -24.27
C ASN A 491 53.55 23.35 -25.48
N LYS A 492 53.31 22.51 -26.50
CA LYS A 492 54.07 22.56 -27.76
C LYS A 492 53.79 23.80 -28.61
N SER A 493 52.61 24.43 -28.48
CA SER A 493 52.29 25.66 -29.22
C SER A 493 52.84 26.95 -28.61
N LYS A 494 53.41 26.91 -27.39
CA LYS A 494 54.00 28.08 -26.71
C LYS A 494 55.53 28.19 -26.83
N CYS A 495 56.20 27.24 -27.48
CA CYS A 495 57.67 27.21 -27.56
C CYS A 495 58.25 27.51 -28.95
N GLY A 496 57.48 28.16 -29.83
CA GLY A 496 57.88 28.39 -31.23
C GLY A 496 57.56 29.78 -31.75
N LYS A 497 58.09 30.84 -31.11
CA LYS A 497 58.41 32.13 -31.72
C LYS A 497 59.56 32.78 -30.94
N SER A 498 60.79 32.50 -31.37
CA SER A 498 61.95 33.36 -31.21
C SER A 498 62.31 33.88 -32.60
#